data_AF-A0A7X9LBP7-F1
#
_entry.id   AF-A0A7X9LBP7-F1
#
_cell.length_a   1.000
_cell.length_b   1.000
_cell.length_c   1.000
_cell.angle_alpha   90.00
_cell.angle_beta   90.00
_cell.angle_gamma   90.00
#
_symmetry.space_group_name_H-M   'P 1'
#
loop_
_entity.id
_entity.type
_entity.pdbx_description
1 polymer ?
#
loop_
_entity_poly.entity_id
_entity_poly.type
_entity_poly.pdbx_seq_one_letter_code
_entity_poly.pdbx_strand_id
1 'polypeptide(L)'
;MPVTTNATAVQADRVVFRLPAIGPEITGVRLWSEVPVASTTFTRGDDGWELSIPRPPAHRIEYLFRLTLADQDEPVTITDPTNQLRVAGVFGDHSWLPMPGYAEPSWLDAPRSNGTTRPWEFDTADGPVTGALWAPADAWRGSELPLLVSHDGTQMAQYGRLTGFIGAAIAARQLPPLRVLLLDPGPHRHARYAANPLYAKALATEIVPAVADR
;
A
#
# COMPACT_ATOMS: atom_id res chain seq x y z
N MET A 1 -22.01 -15.34 -29.69
CA MET A 1 -21.18 -16.17 -28.78
C MET A 1 -20.48 -15.20 -27.85
N PRO A 2 -20.67 -15.24 -26.52
CA PRO A 2 -19.86 -14.42 -25.64
C PRO A 2 -18.42 -14.95 -25.77
N VAL A 3 -17.51 -14.12 -26.28
CA VAL A 3 -16.08 -14.44 -26.26
C VAL A 3 -15.71 -14.51 -24.79
N THR A 4 -15.44 -15.71 -24.29
CA THR A 4 -14.86 -15.90 -22.96
C THR A 4 -13.47 -15.32 -23.00
N THR A 5 -13.34 -14.06 -22.61
CA THR A 5 -12.04 -13.42 -22.51
C THR A 5 -11.22 -14.11 -21.44
N ASN A 6 -10.08 -14.68 -21.81
CA ASN A 6 -9.22 -15.39 -20.87
C ASN A 6 -8.65 -14.39 -19.85
N ALA A 7 -8.90 -14.64 -18.56
CA ALA A 7 -8.37 -13.81 -17.49
C ALA A 7 -6.87 -14.08 -17.23
N THR A 8 -6.23 -13.14 -16.55
CA THR A 8 -4.91 -13.37 -15.94
C THR A 8 -5.00 -14.57 -14.99
N ALA A 9 -4.02 -15.48 -15.08
CA ALA A 9 -4.04 -16.74 -14.35
C ALA A 9 -2.67 -17.08 -13.74
N VAL A 10 -2.71 -17.63 -12.54
CA VAL A 10 -1.55 -18.21 -11.86
C VAL A 10 -1.56 -19.72 -12.09
N GLN A 11 -0.48 -20.25 -12.63
CA GLN A 11 -0.25 -21.68 -12.85
C GLN A 11 0.86 -22.19 -11.91
N ALA A 12 1.17 -23.49 -11.96
CA ALA A 12 2.13 -24.11 -11.05
C ALA A 12 3.55 -23.50 -11.15
N ASP A 13 4.03 -23.29 -12.38
CA ASP A 13 5.39 -22.85 -12.70
C ASP A 13 5.47 -21.42 -13.26
N ARG A 14 4.33 -20.82 -13.61
CA ARG A 14 4.26 -19.55 -14.34
C ARG A 14 3.06 -18.70 -13.94
N VAL A 15 3.14 -17.41 -14.26
CA VAL A 15 2.00 -16.50 -14.26
C VAL A 15 1.77 -16.07 -15.71
N VAL A 16 0.51 -16.13 -16.14
CA VAL A 16 0.11 -15.66 -17.48
C VAL A 16 -0.81 -14.47 -17.32
N PHE A 17 -0.28 -13.29 -17.63
CA PHE A 17 -1.05 -12.04 -17.65
C PHE A 17 -1.75 -11.90 -18.99
N ARG A 18 -3.00 -11.46 -18.95
CA ARG A 18 -3.81 -11.23 -20.14
C ARG A 18 -4.51 -9.91 -20.06
N LEU A 19 -4.41 -9.14 -21.12
CA LEU A 19 -5.21 -7.96 -21.35
C LEU A 19 -6.06 -8.21 -22.60
N PRO A 20 -7.41 -8.14 -22.51
CA PRO A 20 -8.27 -8.32 -23.66
C PRO A 20 -7.96 -7.29 -24.76
N ALA A 21 -8.37 -7.57 -26.00
CA ALA A 21 -8.32 -6.56 -27.06
C ALA A 21 -9.20 -5.34 -26.69
N ILE A 22 -8.57 -4.33 -26.08
CA ILE A 22 -9.19 -3.06 -25.70
C ILE A 22 -8.75 -1.98 -26.69
N GLY A 23 -9.57 -1.74 -27.71
CA GLY A 23 -9.36 -0.66 -28.68
C GLY A 23 -8.23 -0.91 -29.71
N PRO A 24 -8.40 -0.48 -30.97
CA PRO A 24 -7.33 -0.55 -31.98
C PRO A 24 -6.16 0.44 -31.73
N GLU A 25 -6.35 1.44 -30.88
CA GLU A 25 -5.39 2.51 -30.59
C GLU A 25 -4.18 2.06 -29.75
N ILE A 26 -4.27 0.90 -29.09
CA ILE A 26 -3.19 0.39 -28.26
C ILE A 26 -2.15 -0.31 -29.13
N THR A 27 -0.93 0.23 -29.11
CA THR A 27 0.20 -0.24 -29.92
C THR A 27 1.22 -1.03 -29.11
N GLY A 28 1.14 -1.00 -27.77
CA GLY A 28 2.04 -1.75 -26.90
C GLY A 28 1.49 -1.89 -25.48
N VAL A 29 1.86 -3.00 -24.83
CA VAL A 29 1.50 -3.27 -23.43
C VAL A 29 2.73 -3.74 -22.67
N ARG A 30 2.96 -3.13 -21.51
CA ARG A 30 3.99 -3.54 -20.55
C ARG A 30 3.40 -3.82 -19.17
N LEU A 31 4.03 -4.75 -18.45
CA LEU A 31 3.75 -5.02 -17.05
C LEU A 31 4.55 -4.04 -16.19
N TRP A 32 3.86 -3.30 -15.33
CA TRP A 32 4.47 -2.79 -14.11
C TRP A 32 4.20 -3.81 -13.00
N SER A 33 5.23 -4.16 -12.23
CA SER A 33 5.10 -5.06 -11.08
C SER A 33 5.89 -4.51 -9.91
N GLU A 34 5.33 -4.67 -8.71
CA GLU A 34 5.97 -4.31 -7.45
C GLU A 34 7.24 -5.14 -7.18
N VAL A 35 7.27 -6.38 -7.68
CA VAL A 35 8.43 -7.28 -7.55
C VAL A 35 9.16 -7.44 -8.89
N PRO A 36 10.47 -7.73 -8.87
CA PRO A 36 11.20 -8.07 -10.09
C PRO A 36 10.60 -9.30 -10.79
N VAL A 37 10.49 -9.22 -12.12
CA VAL A 37 9.96 -10.29 -12.98
C VAL A 37 10.86 -10.54 -14.18
N ALA A 38 10.77 -11.74 -14.77
CA ALA A 38 11.65 -12.15 -15.87
C ALA A 38 11.42 -11.39 -17.19
N SER A 39 10.21 -10.89 -17.41
CA SER A 39 9.85 -10.07 -18.58
C SER A 39 8.69 -9.16 -18.22
N THR A 40 8.59 -8.03 -18.92
CA THR A 40 7.49 -7.08 -18.79
C THR A 40 6.79 -6.80 -20.11
N THR A 41 7.25 -7.34 -21.25
CA THR A 41 6.69 -7.00 -22.56
C THR A 41 5.69 -8.04 -23.02
N PHE A 42 4.47 -7.59 -23.32
CA PHE A 42 3.40 -8.45 -23.85
C PHE A 42 3.57 -8.68 -25.35
N THR A 43 3.07 -9.82 -25.81
CA THR A 43 2.89 -10.13 -27.23
C THR A 43 1.43 -10.01 -27.62
N ARG A 44 1.15 -9.38 -28.77
CA ARG A 44 -0.21 -9.29 -29.32
C ARG A 44 -0.57 -10.60 -30.03
N GLY A 45 -1.74 -11.14 -29.73
CA GLY A 45 -2.37 -12.27 -30.39
C GLY A 45 -3.81 -11.95 -30.77
N ASP A 46 -4.56 -12.98 -31.18
CA ASP A 46 -5.94 -12.82 -31.67
C ASP A 46 -6.92 -12.39 -30.56
N ASP A 47 -6.70 -12.86 -29.33
CA ASP A 47 -7.56 -12.57 -28.15
C ASP A 47 -7.13 -11.32 -27.36
N GLY A 48 -6.11 -10.60 -27.82
CA GLY A 48 -5.56 -9.41 -27.14
C GLY A 48 -4.06 -9.52 -26.88
N TRP A 49 -3.64 -9.16 -25.68
CA TRP A 49 -2.23 -9.12 -25.26
C TRP A 49 -1.96 -10.16 -24.19
N GLU A 50 -0.88 -10.93 -24.36
CA GLU A 50 -0.47 -11.94 -23.39
C GLU A 50 1.01 -11.78 -22.99
N LEU A 51 1.29 -12.04 -21.72
CA LEU A 51 2.63 -12.18 -21.18
C LEU A 51 2.68 -13.39 -20.26
N SER A 52 3.51 -14.39 -20.60
CA SER A 52 3.81 -15.53 -19.75
C SER A 52 5.19 -15.38 -19.15
N ILE A 53 5.29 -15.41 -17.82
CA ILE A 53 6.57 -15.38 -17.08
C ILE A 53 6.68 -16.55 -16.11
N PRO A 54 7.90 -17.06 -15.83
CA PRO A 54 8.13 -17.93 -14.68
C PRO A 54 7.57 -17.31 -13.41
N ARG A 55 7.04 -18.14 -12.51
CA ARG A 55 6.43 -17.66 -11.26
C ARG A 55 7.48 -16.90 -10.42
N PRO A 56 7.23 -15.63 -10.07
CA PRO A 56 8.15 -14.89 -9.21
C PRO A 56 8.25 -15.54 -7.82
N PRO A 57 9.41 -15.45 -7.13
CA PRO A 57 9.58 -15.97 -5.77
C PRO A 57 8.91 -15.06 -4.73
N ALA A 58 7.61 -14.85 -4.87
CA ALA A 58 6.79 -14.02 -4.00
C ALA A 58 5.52 -14.80 -3.59
N HIS A 59 4.94 -14.46 -2.43
CA HIS A 59 3.63 -15.02 -2.05
C HIS A 59 2.46 -14.24 -2.69
N ARG A 60 2.68 -12.97 -3.03
CA ARG A 60 1.71 -12.11 -3.69
C ARG A 60 2.46 -11.17 -4.63
N ILE A 61 1.83 -10.77 -5.72
CA ILE A 61 2.34 -9.69 -6.57
C ILE A 61 1.28 -8.62 -6.74
N GLU A 62 1.67 -7.35 -6.68
CA GLU A 62 0.90 -6.23 -7.23
C GLU A 62 1.38 -5.91 -8.64
N TYR A 63 0.45 -5.52 -9.50
CA TYR A 63 0.73 -5.21 -10.90
C TYR A 63 -0.29 -4.25 -11.53
N LEU A 64 0.17 -3.65 -12.63
CA LEU A 64 -0.60 -2.78 -13.51
C LEU A 64 -0.21 -3.05 -14.97
N PHE A 65 -1.10 -2.72 -15.90
CA PHE A 65 -0.78 -2.67 -17.32
C PHE A 65 -0.48 -1.24 -17.74
N ARG A 66 0.70 -1.04 -18.33
CA ARG A 66 1.14 0.22 -18.92
C ARG A 66 0.94 0.14 -20.43
N LEU A 67 0.02 0.95 -20.94
CA LEU A 67 -0.46 0.96 -22.31
C LEU A 67 0.22 2.07 -23.10
N THR A 68 0.77 1.73 -24.25
CA THR A 68 1.20 2.71 -25.25
C THR A 68 0.06 2.90 -26.25
N LEU A 69 -0.37 4.15 -26.44
CA LEU A 69 -1.41 4.51 -27.40
C LEU A 69 -0.76 5.18 -28.62
N ALA A 70 -1.30 4.95 -29.81
CA ALA A 70 -0.74 5.49 -31.06
C ALA A 70 -0.61 7.02 -31.07
N ASP A 71 -1.57 7.71 -30.44
CA ASP A 71 -1.71 9.17 -30.49
C ASP A 71 -1.29 9.87 -29.18
N GLN A 72 -0.60 9.17 -28.27
CA GLN A 72 -0.12 9.74 -27.00
C GLN A 72 1.33 9.38 -26.74
N ASP A 73 2.13 10.39 -26.38
CA ASP A 73 3.55 10.20 -26.04
C ASP A 73 3.71 9.51 -24.69
N GLU A 74 2.85 9.82 -23.72
CA GLU A 74 2.90 9.25 -22.38
C GLU A 74 1.98 8.03 -22.27
N PRO A 75 2.48 6.90 -21.76
CA PRO A 75 1.68 5.71 -21.59
C PRO A 75 0.70 5.83 -20.43
N VAL A 76 -0.47 5.22 -20.60
CA VAL A 76 -1.52 5.17 -19.58
C VAL A 76 -1.39 3.90 -18.76
N THR A 77 -1.58 4.00 -17.45
CA THR A 77 -1.53 2.85 -16.55
C THR A 77 -2.95 2.48 -16.12
N ILE A 78 -3.30 1.20 -16.22
CA ILE A 78 -4.59 0.67 -15.81
C ILE A 78 -4.45 -0.57 -14.93
N THR A 79 -5.48 -0.84 -14.14
CA THR A 79 -5.65 -2.13 -13.48
C THR A 79 -6.13 -3.19 -14.48
N ASP A 80 -5.90 -4.47 -14.17
CA ASP A 80 -6.35 -5.58 -14.99
C ASP A 80 -7.87 -5.70 -14.97
N PRO A 81 -8.58 -5.40 -16.07
CA PRO A 81 -10.05 -5.37 -16.09
C PRO A 81 -10.69 -6.75 -15.85
N THR A 82 -9.90 -7.84 -15.95
CA THR A 82 -10.36 -9.21 -15.74
C THR A 82 -10.13 -9.72 -14.32
N ASN A 83 -9.30 -9.03 -13.54
CA ASN A 83 -9.02 -9.37 -12.15
C ASN A 83 -9.87 -8.49 -11.22
N GLN A 84 -10.61 -9.07 -10.28
CA GLN A 84 -11.38 -8.29 -9.28
C GLN A 84 -10.57 -7.94 -8.04
N LEU A 85 -9.44 -8.63 -7.82
CA LEU A 85 -8.58 -8.38 -6.67
C LEU A 85 -7.86 -7.04 -6.86
N ARG A 86 -8.13 -6.14 -5.93
CA ARG A 86 -7.59 -4.78 -5.90
C ARG A 86 -6.99 -4.48 -4.55
N VAL A 87 -5.96 -3.64 -4.58
CA VAL A 87 -5.37 -3.04 -3.39
C VAL A 87 -5.20 -1.55 -3.66
N ALA A 88 -5.75 -0.73 -2.78
CA ALA A 88 -5.64 0.71 -2.89
C ALA A 88 -4.27 1.17 -2.41
N GLY A 89 -3.72 2.19 -3.08
CA GLY A 89 -2.45 2.81 -2.72
C GLY A 89 -2.48 4.32 -2.94
N VAL A 90 -1.43 4.97 -2.44
CA VAL A 90 -1.25 6.43 -2.57
C VAL A 90 -1.10 6.89 -4.03
N PHE A 91 -0.79 5.96 -4.94
CA PHE A 91 -0.66 6.21 -6.38
C PHE A 91 -1.82 5.62 -7.20
N GLY A 92 -2.94 5.33 -6.54
CA GLY A 92 -4.10 4.65 -7.12
C GLY A 92 -4.10 3.15 -6.83
N ASP A 93 -5.13 2.49 -7.35
CA ASP A 93 -5.34 1.06 -7.12
C ASP A 93 -4.42 0.21 -8.00
N HIS A 94 -3.93 -0.89 -7.45
CA HIS A 94 -3.24 -1.95 -8.19
C HIS A 94 -4.10 -3.20 -8.26
N SER A 95 -3.87 -4.01 -9.30
CA SER A 95 -4.33 -5.39 -9.32
C SER A 95 -3.36 -6.24 -8.52
N TRP A 96 -3.84 -7.28 -7.84
CA TRP A 96 -2.93 -8.22 -7.18
C TRP A 96 -3.32 -9.67 -7.40
N LEU A 97 -2.33 -10.58 -7.27
CA LEU A 97 -2.54 -12.02 -7.40
C LEU A 97 -1.93 -12.77 -6.21
N PRO A 98 -2.67 -13.68 -5.56
CA PRO A 98 -2.09 -14.64 -4.64
C PRO A 98 -1.31 -15.70 -5.41
N MET A 99 -0.11 -16.03 -4.95
CA MET A 99 0.63 -17.21 -5.45
C MET A 99 0.19 -18.47 -4.69
N PRO A 100 0.43 -19.67 -5.22
CA PRO A 100 0.07 -20.91 -4.52
C PRO A 100 0.67 -20.95 -3.12
N GLY A 101 -0.16 -21.24 -2.12
CA GLY A 101 0.23 -21.26 -0.71
C GLY A 101 0.11 -19.91 0.02
N TYR A 102 -0.25 -18.82 -0.67
CA TYR A 102 -0.58 -17.58 0.00
C TYR A 102 -1.85 -17.73 0.83
N ALA A 103 -1.77 -17.27 2.07
CA ALA A 103 -2.91 -17.04 2.93
C ALA A 103 -2.86 -15.58 3.38
N GLU A 104 -4.01 -14.92 3.30
CA GLU A 104 -4.14 -13.59 3.88
C GLU A 104 -3.92 -13.65 5.40
N PRO A 105 -3.26 -12.64 6.01
CA PRO A 105 -3.05 -12.63 7.45
C PRO A 105 -4.36 -12.67 8.24
N SER A 106 -4.46 -13.58 9.22
CA SER A 106 -5.70 -13.80 9.99
C SER A 106 -6.18 -12.58 10.78
N TRP A 107 -5.31 -11.61 11.07
CA TRP A 107 -5.69 -10.37 11.76
C TRP A 107 -6.60 -9.47 10.93
N LEU A 108 -6.68 -9.67 9.60
CA LEU A 108 -7.53 -8.89 8.71
C LEU A 108 -9.02 -9.02 9.07
N ASP A 109 -9.42 -10.18 9.60
CA ASP A 109 -10.79 -10.50 10.02
C ASP A 109 -10.95 -10.68 11.53
N ALA A 110 -9.85 -10.58 12.30
CA ALA A 110 -9.88 -10.76 13.74
C ALA A 110 -10.64 -9.60 14.44
N PRO A 111 -11.27 -9.87 15.61
CA PRO A 111 -11.79 -8.82 16.48
C PRO A 111 -10.71 -7.78 16.82
N ARG A 112 -11.11 -6.52 16.93
CA ARG A 112 -10.18 -5.40 17.16
C ARG A 112 -10.64 -4.57 18.34
N SER A 113 -9.69 -4.13 19.15
CA SER A 113 -9.95 -3.04 20.09
C SER A 113 -10.32 -1.79 19.29
N ASN A 114 -11.44 -1.17 19.65
CA ASN A 114 -11.83 0.13 19.09
C ASN A 114 -10.74 1.15 19.44
N GLY A 115 -10.53 2.13 18.55
CA GLY A 115 -9.63 3.23 18.81
C GLY A 115 -10.14 4.52 18.20
N THR A 116 -9.66 5.63 18.73
CA THR A 116 -9.98 6.97 18.23
C THR A 116 -8.74 7.60 17.63
N THR A 117 -8.89 8.16 16.43
CA THR A 117 -7.84 8.93 15.75
C THR A 117 -8.16 10.41 15.89
N ARG A 118 -7.18 11.23 16.25
CA ARG A 118 -7.30 12.69 16.33
C ARG A 118 -6.22 13.35 15.47
N PRO A 119 -6.56 14.29 14.58
CA PRO A 119 -5.57 15.05 13.82
C PRO A 119 -4.59 15.76 14.74
N TRP A 120 -3.37 15.94 14.25
CA TRP A 120 -2.31 16.66 14.94
C TRP A 120 -1.50 17.50 13.96
N GLU A 121 -1.08 18.66 14.43
CA GLU A 121 -0.19 19.56 13.72
C GLU A 121 0.89 20.04 14.69
N PHE A 122 2.13 20.06 14.22
CA PHE A 122 3.29 20.52 14.95
C PHE A 122 3.95 21.63 14.15
N ASP A 123 4.19 22.76 14.80
CA ASP A 123 5.11 23.76 14.29
C ASP A 123 6.49 23.43 14.86
N THR A 124 7.47 23.18 13.98
CA THR A 124 8.80 22.71 14.39
C THR A 124 9.90 23.52 13.72
N ALA A 125 11.12 23.42 14.26
CA ALA A 125 12.30 24.02 13.62
C ALA A 125 12.57 23.50 12.18
N ASP A 126 12.06 22.31 11.81
CA ASP A 126 12.12 21.75 10.45
C ASP A 126 10.85 22.09 9.63
N GLY A 127 10.07 23.08 10.08
CA GLY A 127 8.81 23.49 9.50
C GLY A 127 7.61 22.66 9.97
N PRO A 128 6.41 22.93 9.41
CA PRO A 128 5.18 22.27 9.83
C PRO A 128 5.20 20.75 9.58
N VAL A 129 4.69 19.99 10.54
CA VAL A 129 4.48 18.54 10.44
C VAL A 129 3.04 18.22 10.79
N THR A 130 2.33 17.53 9.91
CA THR A 130 0.96 17.08 10.14
C THR A 130 0.93 15.60 10.48
N GLY A 131 -0.18 15.14 11.02
CA GLY A 131 -0.40 13.73 11.31
C GLY A 131 -1.66 13.47 12.11
N ALA A 132 -1.66 12.37 12.84
CA ALA A 132 -2.72 12.05 13.79
C ALA A 132 -2.20 11.19 14.94
N LEU A 133 -2.86 11.27 16.10
CA LEU A 133 -2.65 10.34 17.21
C LEU A 133 -3.83 9.36 17.27
N TRP A 134 -3.52 8.08 17.17
CA TRP A 134 -4.47 7.00 17.47
C TRP A 134 -4.23 6.46 18.88
N ALA A 135 -5.30 6.19 19.60
CA ALA A 135 -5.27 5.53 20.89
C ALA A 135 -6.45 4.55 21.04
N PRO A 136 -6.31 3.47 21.83
CA PRO A 136 -7.43 2.61 22.21
C PRO A 136 -8.57 3.44 22.83
N ALA A 137 -9.82 3.14 22.48
CA ALA A 137 -10.97 3.95 22.88
C ALA A 137 -11.24 3.91 24.40
N ASP A 138 -10.79 2.85 25.06
CA ASP A 138 -10.86 2.62 26.50
C ASP A 138 -9.62 3.12 27.26
N ALA A 139 -8.60 3.61 26.55
CA ALA A 139 -7.44 4.21 27.19
C ALA A 139 -7.82 5.50 27.91
N TRP A 140 -7.57 5.56 29.21
CA TRP A 140 -7.75 6.79 29.97
C TRP A 140 -6.67 7.80 29.61
N ARG A 141 -7.02 9.10 29.56
CA ARG A 141 -6.14 10.16 29.06
C ARG A 141 -4.81 10.25 29.83
N GLY A 142 -4.80 10.10 31.14
CA GLY A 142 -3.56 10.11 31.92
C GLY A 142 -2.93 8.74 32.10
N SER A 143 -3.31 7.71 31.32
CA SER A 143 -2.57 6.46 31.31
C SER A 143 -1.22 6.66 30.61
N GLU A 144 -0.15 6.23 31.26
CA GLU A 144 1.17 6.11 30.63
C GLU A 144 1.16 4.88 29.72
N LEU A 145 1.02 5.11 28.41
CA LEU A 145 1.04 4.06 27.39
C LEU A 145 2.30 4.22 26.53
N PRO A 146 2.91 3.11 26.06
CA PRO A 146 3.95 3.17 25.04
C PRO A 146 3.48 3.93 23.80
N LEU A 147 4.42 4.63 23.16
CA LEU A 147 4.18 5.35 21.90
C LEU A 147 4.90 4.65 20.75
N LEU A 148 4.14 4.26 19.73
CA LEU A 148 4.66 3.87 18.42
C LEU A 148 4.59 5.07 17.48
N VAL A 149 5.73 5.49 16.92
CA VAL A 149 5.77 6.52 15.87
C VAL A 149 5.83 5.86 14.51
N SER A 150 4.85 6.15 13.64
CA SER A 150 4.84 5.71 12.25
C SER A 150 5.03 6.91 11.33
N HIS A 151 6.13 6.90 10.58
CA HIS A 151 6.32 7.78 9.42
C HIS A 151 5.43 7.31 8.27
N ASP A 152 5.11 8.22 7.34
CA ASP A 152 4.05 8.01 6.34
C ASP A 152 2.72 7.55 7.00
N GLY A 153 2.46 8.07 8.20
CA GLY A 153 1.60 7.44 9.19
C GLY A 153 0.15 7.35 8.77
N THR A 154 -0.47 8.44 8.28
CA THR A 154 -1.88 8.37 7.86
C THR A 154 -2.06 7.43 6.67
N GLN A 155 -1.07 7.39 5.76
CA GLN A 155 -1.04 6.46 4.63
C GLN A 155 -0.86 5.01 5.09
N MET A 156 0.00 4.75 6.07
CA MET A 156 0.16 3.43 6.69
C MET A 156 -1.11 2.98 7.44
N ALA A 157 -1.80 3.90 8.10
CA ALA A 157 -3.07 3.62 8.75
C ALA A 157 -4.18 3.30 7.75
N GLN A 158 -4.25 4.04 6.64
CA GLN A 158 -5.27 3.88 5.61
C GLN A 158 -5.01 2.66 4.72
N TYR A 159 -3.88 2.63 4.02
CA TYR A 159 -3.57 1.62 3.01
C TYR A 159 -2.91 0.37 3.62
N GLY A 160 -2.02 0.56 4.60
CA GLY A 160 -1.41 -0.54 5.34
C GLY A 160 -2.28 -1.13 6.45
N ARG A 161 -3.44 -0.52 6.74
CA ARG A 161 -4.36 -0.88 7.84
C ARG A 161 -3.66 -0.94 9.20
N LEU A 162 -2.62 -0.13 9.43
CA LEU A 162 -1.75 -0.22 10.61
C LEU A 162 -2.53 -0.17 11.94
N THR A 163 -3.44 0.79 12.11
CA THR A 163 -4.23 0.90 13.35
C THR A 163 -5.18 -0.28 13.53
N GLY A 164 -5.66 -0.88 12.43
CA GLY A 164 -6.43 -2.12 12.45
C GLY A 164 -5.61 -3.31 12.92
N PHE A 165 -4.37 -3.44 12.43
CA PHE A 165 -3.41 -4.45 12.90
C PHE A 165 -3.11 -4.29 14.40
N ILE A 166 -2.77 -3.07 14.83
CA ILE A 166 -2.49 -2.78 16.25
C ILE A 166 -3.71 -3.09 17.13
N GLY A 167 -4.91 -2.67 16.72
CA GLY A 167 -6.16 -2.98 17.43
C GLY A 167 -6.44 -4.48 17.54
N ALA A 168 -6.17 -5.26 16.49
CA ALA A 168 -6.31 -6.72 16.52
C ALA A 168 -5.27 -7.37 17.46
N ALA A 169 -4.01 -6.91 17.40
CA ALA A 169 -2.93 -7.43 18.23
C ALA A 169 -3.14 -7.12 19.72
N ILE A 170 -3.67 -5.94 20.06
CA ILE A 170 -4.06 -5.60 21.44
C ILE A 170 -5.21 -6.50 21.91
N ALA A 171 -6.27 -6.66 21.11
CA ALA A 171 -7.41 -7.52 21.45
C ALA A 171 -6.98 -8.98 21.68
N ALA A 172 -6.04 -9.47 20.87
CA ALA A 172 -5.44 -10.79 21.01
C ALA A 172 -4.37 -10.89 22.13
N ARG A 173 -4.10 -9.80 22.87
CA ARG A 173 -3.06 -9.69 23.90
C ARG A 173 -1.65 -10.02 23.41
N GLN A 174 -1.39 -9.83 22.12
CA GLN A 174 -0.05 -9.96 21.52
C GLN A 174 0.77 -8.68 21.69
N LEU A 175 0.09 -7.53 21.81
CA LEU A 175 0.69 -6.24 22.16
C LEU A 175 0.01 -5.68 23.42
N PRO A 176 0.75 -4.98 24.29
CA PRO A 176 0.12 -4.15 25.32
C PRO A 176 -0.65 -2.98 24.66
N PRO A 177 -1.64 -2.39 25.34
CA PRO A 177 -2.23 -1.13 24.89
C PRO A 177 -1.15 -0.07 24.64
N LEU A 178 -1.20 0.59 23.48
CA LEU A 178 -0.22 1.60 23.07
C LEU A 178 -0.89 2.70 22.24
N ARG A 179 -0.26 3.86 22.15
CA ARG A 179 -0.65 4.96 21.26
C ARG A 179 0.16 4.90 19.97
N VAL A 180 -0.42 5.32 18.86
CA VAL A 180 0.29 5.42 17.57
C VAL A 180 0.27 6.86 17.10
N LEU A 181 1.44 7.50 17.03
CA LEU A 181 1.60 8.79 16.36
C LEU A 181 1.88 8.55 14.88
N LEU A 182 0.92 8.92 14.05
CA LEU A 182 0.91 8.77 12.61
C LEU A 182 1.41 10.08 11.97
N LEU A 183 2.70 10.19 11.66
CA LEU A 183 3.30 11.40 11.10
C LEU A 183 3.27 11.38 9.57
N ASP A 184 2.75 12.45 8.98
CA ASP A 184 2.74 12.60 7.54
C ASP A 184 4.08 13.12 7.02
N PRO A 185 4.44 12.76 5.78
CA PRO A 185 5.73 13.13 5.21
C PRO A 185 5.80 14.61 4.77
N GLY A 186 4.64 15.25 4.59
CA GLY A 186 4.53 16.58 3.99
C GLY A 186 5.00 16.63 2.53
N PRO A 187 5.08 17.83 1.92
CA PRO A 187 5.42 17.99 0.50
C PRO A 187 6.89 17.66 0.17
N HIS A 188 7.76 17.63 1.19
CA HIS A 188 9.21 17.43 1.01
C HIS A 188 9.69 16.10 1.63
N ARG A 189 8.89 15.04 1.49
CA ARG A 189 9.13 13.68 2.03
C ARG A 189 10.59 13.24 1.92
N HIS A 190 11.13 13.25 0.70
CA HIS A 190 12.46 12.73 0.43
C HIS A 190 13.54 13.50 1.17
N ALA A 191 13.46 14.83 1.20
CA ALA A 191 14.40 15.65 1.94
C ALA A 191 14.26 15.45 3.46
N ARG A 192 13.02 15.38 3.97
CA ARG A 192 12.73 15.21 5.39
C ARG A 192 13.22 13.88 5.94
N TYR A 193 13.00 12.78 5.22
CA TYR A 193 13.33 11.43 5.69
C TYR A 193 14.73 10.95 5.27
N ALA A 194 15.46 11.70 4.42
CA ALA A 194 16.84 11.38 4.04
C ALA A 194 17.86 11.80 5.10
N ALA A 195 17.79 11.21 6.29
CA ALA A 195 18.70 11.46 7.41
C ALA A 195 18.87 12.95 7.77
N ASN A 196 17.79 13.73 7.64
CA ASN A 196 17.81 15.15 7.95
C ASN A 196 17.99 15.38 9.48
N PRO A 197 19.09 16.02 9.92
CA PRO A 197 19.33 16.26 11.34
C PRO A 197 18.36 17.26 11.96
N LEU A 198 17.80 18.19 11.18
CA LEU A 198 16.76 19.12 11.66
C LEU A 198 15.48 18.36 11.98
N TYR A 199 15.04 17.47 11.08
CA TYR A 199 13.88 16.62 11.33
C TYR A 199 14.09 15.70 12.54
N ALA A 200 15.26 15.05 12.63
CA ALA A 200 15.57 14.18 13.76
C ALA A 200 15.53 14.92 15.11
N LYS A 201 16.05 16.16 15.14
CA LYS A 201 15.97 17.03 16.32
C LYS A 201 14.53 17.40 16.65
N ALA A 202 13.77 17.89 15.66
CA ALA A 202 12.36 18.24 15.83
C ALA A 202 11.53 17.06 16.34
N LEU A 203 11.76 15.86 15.81
CA LEU A 203 11.08 14.65 16.26
C LEU A 203 11.34 14.38 17.76
N ALA A 204 12.61 14.42 18.18
CA ALA A 204 13.01 14.08 19.53
C ALA A 204 12.68 15.15 20.57
N THR A 205 12.79 16.44 20.21
CA THR A 205 12.70 17.54 21.18
C THR A 205 11.40 18.32 21.14
N GLU A 206 10.62 18.23 20.06
CA GLU A 206 9.41 19.03 19.86
C GLU A 206 8.17 18.14 19.69
N ILE A 207 8.23 17.12 18.83
CA ILE A 207 7.07 16.27 18.48
C ILE A 207 6.78 15.23 19.57
N VAL A 208 7.73 14.36 19.90
CA VAL A 208 7.52 13.27 20.87
C VAL A 208 7.13 13.81 22.25
N PRO A 209 7.81 14.82 22.81
CA PRO A 209 7.41 15.38 24.10
C PRO A 209 6.00 15.96 24.11
N ALA A 210 5.55 16.59 23.01
CA ALA A 210 4.22 17.21 22.94
C ALA A 210 3.05 16.20 23.03
N VAL A 211 3.31 14.91 22.78
CA VAL A 211 2.31 13.84 22.85
C VAL A 211 2.52 12.87 24.01
N ALA A 212 3.63 12.98 24.74
CA ALA A 212 3.99 12.04 25.82
C ALA A 212 3.07 12.15 27.05
N ASP A 213 2.55 13.36 27.35
CA ASP A 213 1.70 13.63 28.52
C ASP A 213 0.19 13.46 28.25
N ARG A 214 -0.19 12.80 27.14
CA ARG A 214 -1.57 12.78 26.61
C ARG A 214 -2.07 11.38 26.37
#